data_AF-A0A354YTU3-F1
#
_entry.id   AF-A0A354YTU3-F1
#
_cell.length_a   1.000
_cell.length_b   1.000
_cell.length_c   1.000
_cell.angle_alpha   90.00
_cell.angle_beta   90.00
_cell.angle_gamma   90.00
#
_symmetry.space_group_name_H-M   'P 1'
#
loop_
_entity.id
_entity.type
_entity.pdbx_description
1 polymer ?
#
loop_
_entity_poly.entity_id
_entity_poly.type
_entity_poly.pdbx_seq_one_letter_code
_entity_poly.pdbx_strand_id
1 'polypeptide(L)'
;MIFFSLILNTAIFFIVLNFSYIKKKRENPAYPDKPVSQLILFPLALGVVFTLIVDVFRGFMLYQLLIFLLAALLLYWIFYVLKKS
;
A
#
# COMPACT_ATOMS: atom_id res chain seq x y z
N MET A 1 2.44 0.24 13.08
CA MET A 1 2.84 0.11 11.65
C MET A 1 1.93 0.90 10.72
N ILE A 2 0.60 0.82 10.85
CA ILE A 2 -0.34 1.51 9.94
C ILE A 2 -0.12 3.02 9.84
N PHE A 3 0.11 3.72 10.96
CA PHE A 3 0.38 5.16 10.98
C PHE A 3 1.71 5.53 10.28
N PHE A 4 2.75 4.72 10.47
CA PHE A 4 4.02 4.91 9.78
C PHE A 4 3.86 4.70 8.26
N SER A 5 3.18 3.63 7.86
CA SER A 5 2.84 3.38 6.45
C SER A 5 2.02 4.51 5.85
N LEU A 6 1.03 5.03 6.58
CA LEU A 6 0.21 6.16 6.15
C LEU A 6 1.04 7.42 5.91
N ILE A 7 1.90 7.78 6.87
CA ILE A 7 2.77 8.97 6.77
C ILE A 7 3.72 8.81 5.59
N LEU A 8 4.36 7.64 5.45
CA LEU A 8 5.30 7.37 4.37
C LEU A 8 4.61 7.42 2.99
N ASN A 9 3.48 6.73 2.84
CA ASN A 9 2.72 6.69 1.60
C ASN A 9 2.22 8.09 1.23
N THR A 10 1.69 8.84 2.20
CA THR A 10 1.24 10.22 1.98
C THR A 10 2.39 11.13 1.58
N ALA A 11 3.55 11.04 2.23
CA ALA A 11 4.73 11.83 1.88
C ALA A 11 5.21 11.52 0.46
N ILE A 12 5.24 10.24 0.06
CA ILE A 12 5.58 9.82 -1.30
C ILE A 12 4.60 10.43 -2.31
N PHE A 13 3.29 10.27 -2.10
CA PHE A 13 2.28 10.84 -2.99
C PHE A 13 2.37 12.37 -3.04
N PHE A 14 2.64 13.02 -1.91
CA PHE A 14 2.78 14.46 -1.84
C PHE A 14 3.97 14.94 -2.68
N ILE A 15 5.12 14.29 -2.55
CA ILE A 15 6.30 14.61 -3.34
C ILE A 15 6.02 14.37 -4.82
N VAL A 16 5.58 13.17 -5.19
CA VAL A 16 5.36 12.79 -6.60
C VAL A 16 4.35 13.71 -7.29
N LEU A 17 3.23 14.01 -6.64
CA LEU A 17 2.16 14.82 -7.23
C LEU A 17 2.45 16.32 -7.22
N ASN A 18 3.23 16.82 -6.25
CA ASN A 18 3.56 18.23 -6.16
C ASN A 18 4.94 18.58 -6.75
N PHE A 19 5.76 17.60 -7.13
CA PHE A 19 7.11 17.84 -7.65
C PHE A 19 7.12 18.78 -8.85
N SER A 20 6.25 18.52 -9.83
CA SER A 20 6.14 19.35 -11.05
C SER A 20 5.69 20.78 -10.73
N TYR A 21 4.77 20.93 -9.76
CA TYR A 21 4.28 22.24 -9.32
C TYR A 21 5.38 23.05 -8.63
N ILE A 22 6.10 22.43 -7.69
CA ILE A 22 7.19 23.06 -6.95
C ILE A 22 8.30 23.49 -7.92
N LYS A 23 8.65 22.64 -8.90
CA LYS A 23 9.65 22.98 -9.92
C LYS A 23 9.24 24.21 -10.73
N LYS A 24 8.02 24.23 -11.26
CA LYS A 24 7.52 25.36 -12.08
C LYS A 24 7.38 26.66 -11.29
N LYS A 25 6.95 26.59 -10.02
CA LYS A 25 6.86 27.76 -9.15
C LYS A 25 8.22 28.31 -8.73
N ARG A 26 9.25 27.45 -8.69
CA ARG A 26 10.64 27.85 -8.47
C ARG A 26 11.26 28.53 -9.70
N GLU A 27 10.90 28.07 -10.90
CA GLU A 27 11.36 28.62 -12.18
C GLU A 27 10.63 29.91 -12.57
N ASN A 28 9.35 30.05 -12.20
CA ASN A 28 8.55 31.25 -12.44
C ASN A 28 7.80 31.66 -11.16
N PRO A 29 8.21 32.77 -10.50
CA PRO A 29 7.54 33.28 -9.29
C PRO A 29 6.06 33.67 -9.51
N ALA A 30 5.66 33.97 -10.76
CA ALA A 30 4.28 34.31 -11.12
C ALA A 30 3.41 33.08 -11.46
N TYR A 31 3.91 31.87 -11.23
CA TYR A 31 3.16 30.64 -11.52
C TYR A 31 1.89 30.55 -10.66
N PRO A 32 0.72 30.23 -11.25
CA PRO A 32 -0.56 30.28 -10.56
C PRO A 32 -0.64 29.34 -9.35
N ASP A 33 -1.34 29.77 -8.31
CA ASP A 33 -1.51 29.00 -7.10
C ASP A 33 -2.42 27.79 -7.31
N LYS A 34 -1.96 26.62 -6.83
CA LYS A 34 -2.79 25.42 -6.82
C LYS A 34 -3.75 25.48 -5.63
N PRO A 35 -5.02 25.08 -5.80
CA PRO A 35 -5.95 24.99 -4.69
C PRO A 35 -5.49 23.95 -3.67
N VAL A 36 -5.69 24.25 -2.38
CA VAL A 36 -5.25 23.42 -1.24
C VAL A 36 -5.77 21.99 -1.33
N SER A 37 -6.98 21.81 -1.88
CA SER A 37 -7.57 20.49 -2.12
C SER A 37 -6.73 19.62 -3.06
N GLN A 38 -6.18 20.18 -4.13
CA GLN A 38 -5.33 19.44 -5.07
C GLN A 38 -3.90 19.25 -4.54
N LEU A 39 -3.43 20.20 -3.73
CA LEU A 39 -2.06 20.21 -3.25
C LEU A 39 -1.85 19.30 -2.03
N ILE A 40 -2.81 19.28 -1.11
CA ILE A 40 -2.69 18.59 0.19
C ILE A 40 -3.74 17.49 0.32
N LEU A 41 -5.02 17.80 0.07
CA LEU A 41 -6.11 16.87 0.34
C LEU A 41 -6.05 15.64 -0.58
N PHE A 42 -5.69 15.84 -1.85
CA PHE A 42 -5.62 14.77 -2.84
C PHE A 42 -4.50 13.75 -2.53
N PRO A 43 -3.23 14.13 -2.31
CA PRO A 43 -2.19 13.19 -1.89
C PRO A 43 -2.51 12.47 -0.57
N LEU A 44 -3.16 13.17 0.38
CA LEU A 44 -3.57 12.59 1.65
C LEU A 44 -4.65 11.51 1.46
N ALA A 45 -5.69 11.80 0.68
CA ALA A 45 -6.74 10.83 0.37
C ALA A 45 -6.17 9.59 -0.34
N LEU A 46 -5.25 9.79 -1.28
CA LEU A 46 -4.54 8.71 -1.97
C LEU A 46 -3.69 7.87 -1.00
N GLY A 47 -2.96 8.53 -0.09
CA GLY A 47 -2.20 7.88 0.97
C GLY A 47 -3.07 7.02 1.87
N VAL A 48 -4.24 7.51 2.28
CA VAL A 48 -5.22 6.75 3.08
C VAL A 48 -5.73 5.53 2.32
N VAL A 49 -6.27 5.74 1.11
CA VAL A 49 -6.84 4.66 0.30
C VAL A 49 -5.81 3.58 0.02
N PHE A 50 -4.60 3.97 -0.40
CA PHE A 50 -3.52 3.03 -0.68
C PHE A 50 -3.09 2.25 0.56
N THR A 51 -2.99 2.92 1.72
CA THR A 51 -2.59 2.25 2.97
C THR A 51 -3.63 1.22 3.39
N LEU A 52 -4.93 1.52 3.27
CA LEU A 52 -6.01 0.57 3.55
C LEU A 52 -5.98 -0.61 2.59
N ILE A 53 -5.81 -0.36 1.29
CA ILE A 53 -5.72 -1.42 0.27
C ILE A 53 -4.57 -2.38 0.58
N VAL A 54 -3.37 -1.87 0.81
CA VAL A 54 -2.18 -2.69 1.11
C VAL A 54 -2.33 -3.47 2.42
N ASP A 55 -3.01 -2.90 3.40
CA ASP A 55 -3.28 -3.60 4.66
C ASP A 55 -4.23 -4.79 4.47
N VAL A 56 -5.31 -4.60 3.70
CA VAL A 56 -6.24 -5.66 3.33
C VAL A 56 -5.51 -6.77 2.54
N PHE A 57 -4.71 -6.41 1.55
CA PHE A 57 -3.92 -7.39 0.78
C PHE A 57 -2.92 -8.18 1.63
N ARG A 58 -2.28 -7.54 2.61
CA ARG A 58 -1.41 -8.25 3.57
C ARG A 58 -2.17 -9.28 4.39
N GLY A 59 -3.38 -8.94 4.83
CA GLY A 59 -4.28 -9.89 5.48
C GLY A 59 -4.59 -11.09 4.59
N PHE A 60 -5.03 -10.85 3.34
CA PHE A 60 -5.32 -11.92 2.38
C PHE A 60 -4.13 -12.85 2.12
N MET A 61 -2.92 -12.29 1.97
CA MET A 61 -1.70 -13.08 1.77
C MET A 61 -1.41 -14.02 2.94
N LEU A 62 -1.62 -13.56 4.19
CA LEU A 62 -1.44 -14.40 5.39
C LEU A 62 -2.45 -15.54 5.45
N TYR A 63 -3.73 -15.27 5.16
CA TYR A 63 -4.75 -16.32 5.10
C TYR A 63 -4.43 -17.36 4.04
N GLN A 64 -3.97 -16.92 2.86
CA GLN A 64 -3.61 -17.82 1.77
C GLN A 64 -2.41 -18.73 2.15
N LEU A 65 -1.40 -18.17 2.83
CA LEU A 65 -0.27 -18.95 3.34
C LEU A 65 -0.70 -20.01 4.37
N LEU A 66 -1.61 -19.67 5.28
CA LEU A 66 -2.13 -20.62 6.28
C LEU A 66 -2.93 -21.76 5.63
N ILE A 67 -3.81 -21.43 4.68
CA ILE A 67 -4.57 -22.44 3.92
C ILE A 67 -3.62 -23.36 3.15
N PHE A 68 -2.59 -22.79 2.53
CA PHE A 68 -1.58 -23.56 1.82
C PHE A 68 -0.82 -24.50 2.75
N LEU A 69 -0.42 -24.04 3.94
CA LEU A 69 0.23 -24.88 4.95
C LEU A 69 -0.68 -26.03 5.40
N LEU A 70 -1.95 -25.75 5.68
CA LEU A 70 -2.94 -26.77 6.05
C LEU A 70 -3.12 -27.80 4.93
N ALA A 71 -3.24 -27.35 3.68
CA ALA A 71 -3.33 -28.23 2.53
C ALA A 71 -2.07 -29.11 2.39
N ALA A 72 -0.88 -28.53 2.57
CA ALA A 72 0.37 -29.28 2.52
C ALA A 72 0.46 -30.36 3.62
N LEU A 73 0.05 -30.04 4.85
CA LEU A 73 0.00 -31.00 5.96
C LEU A 73 -1.00 -32.13 5.69
N LEU A 74 -2.18 -31.79 5.16
CA LEU A 74 -3.22 -32.76 4.83
C LEU A 74 -2.74 -33.70 3.72
N LEU A 75 -2.10 -33.16 2.68
CA LEU A 75 -1.50 -33.96 1.61
C LEU A 75 -0.37 -34.86 2.14
N TYR A 76 0.51 -34.34 3.01
CA TYR A 76 1.55 -35.15 3.65
C TYR A 76 0.93 -36.32 4.42
N TRP A 77 -0.12 -36.07 5.21
CA TRP A 77 -0.80 -37.11 5.97
C TRP A 77 -1.40 -38.20 5.07
N ILE A 78 -2.07 -37.82 3.98
CA ILE A 78 -2.63 -38.77 3.01
C ILE A 78 -1.54 -39.59 2.34
N PHE A 79 -0.52 -38.94 1.78
CA PHE A 79 0.44 -39.63 0.92
C PHE A 79 1.55 -40.37 1.67
N TYR A 80 1.90 -39.94 2.89
CA TYR A 80 3.03 -40.49 3.64
C TYR A 80 2.64 -41.22 4.91
N VAL A 81 1.54 -40.85 5.57
CA VAL A 81 1.12 -41.50 6.82
C VAL A 81 0.08 -42.59 6.53
N LEU A 82 -0.97 -42.28 5.78
CA LEU A 82 -2.01 -43.26 5.44
C LEU A 82 -1.52 -44.33 4.45
N LYS A 83 -0.63 -43.98 3.52
CA LYS A 83 -0.04 -44.96 2.58
C LYS A 83 0.94 -45.94 3.25
N LYS A 84 1.42 -45.62 4.45
CA LYS A 84 2.39 -46.44 5.21
C LYS A 84 1.70 -47.42 6.18
N SER A 85 0.41 -47.24 6.45
CA SER A 85 -0.43 -48.18 7.20
C SER A 85 -1.10 -49.19 6.28
#